data_AF-A0A7V4BLU4-F1
#
_entry.id   AF-A0A7V4BLU4-F1
#
_cell.length_a   1.000
_cell.length_b   1.000
_cell.length_c   1.000
_cell.angle_alpha   90.00
_cell.angle_beta   90.00
_cell.angle_gamma   90.00
#
_symmetry.space_group_name_H-M   'P 1'
#
loop_
_entity.id
_entity.type
_entity.pdbx_description
1 polymer ?
#
loop_
_entity_poly.entity_id
_entity_poly.type
_entity_poly.pdbx_seq_one_letter_code
_entity_poly.pdbx_strand_id
1 'polypeptide(L)'
;MFSNRYIFIYASVLVVLVAIILTIAAVQLKPFQDNNKRVEKMQNILSSLNIESTPQNAKTLYEKTIVNTMVINNKGEVIPK
;
A
#
# COMPACT_ATOMS: atom_id res chain seq x y z
N MET A 1 30.55 -35.09 13.03
CA MET A 1 29.52 -34.98 11.98
C MET A 1 28.26 -34.45 12.67
N PHE A 2 27.85 -33.21 12.40
CA PHE A 2 26.65 -32.65 13.02
C PHE A 2 25.47 -33.56 12.68
N SER A 3 24.70 -33.97 13.68
CA SER A 3 23.52 -34.81 13.43
C SER A 3 22.56 -34.03 12.54
N ASN A 4 22.08 -34.64 11.44
CA ASN A 4 21.14 -34.01 10.53
C ASN A 4 19.93 -33.41 11.27
N ARG A 5 19.48 -34.08 12.35
CA ARG A 5 18.41 -33.60 13.23
C ARG A 5 18.72 -32.24 13.87
N TYR A 6 19.96 -32.02 14.30
CA TYR A 6 20.39 -30.74 14.88
C TYR A 6 20.32 -29.61 13.84
N ILE A 7 20.81 -29.88 12.62
CA ILE A 7 20.79 -28.90 11.52
C ILE A 7 19.35 -28.51 11.15
N PHE A 8 18.45 -29.50 11.05
CA PHE A 8 17.05 -29.26 10.72
C PHE A 8 16.36 -28.37 11.76
N ILE A 9 16.50 -28.67 13.06
CA ILE A 9 15.87 -27.88 14.13
C ILE A 9 16.44 -26.47 14.18
N TYR A 10 17.77 -26.34 14.08
CA TYR A 10 18.43 -25.05 14.07
C TYR A 10 17.96 -24.17 12.91
N ALA A 11 17.93 -24.72 11.70
CA ALA A 11 17.46 -24.00 10.52
C ALA A 11 15.99 -23.57 10.65
N SER A 12 15.11 -24.44 11.16
CA SER A 12 13.71 -24.09 11.38
C SER A 12 13.54 -22.92 12.36
N VAL A 13 14.28 -22.91 13.48
CA VAL A 13 14.23 -21.82 14.45
C VAL A 13 14.73 -20.51 13.83
N LEU A 14 15.82 -20.56 13.06
CA LEU A 14 16.39 -19.39 12.39
C LEU A 14 15.41 -18.78 11.37
N VAL A 15 14.74 -19.62 10.58
CA VAL A 15 13.71 -19.17 9.62
C VAL A 15 12.55 -18.48 10.33
N VAL A 16 12.05 -19.06 11.42
CA VAL A 16 10.96 -18.45 12.20
C VAL A 16 11.39 -17.10 12.78
N LEU A 17 12.61 -17.00 13.32
CA LEU A 17 13.15 -15.74 13.84
C LEU A 17 13.23 -14.65 12.76
N VAL A 18 13.80 -14.97 11.59
CA VAL A 18 13.92 -14.02 10.48
C VAL A 18 12.54 -13.59 9.96
N ALA A 19 11.60 -14.53 9.87
CA ALA A 19 10.24 -14.23 9.42
C ALA A 19 9.53 -13.24 10.34
N ILE A 20 9.68 -13.37 11.66
CA ILE A 20 9.09 -12.44 12.63
C ILE A 20 9.67 -11.03 12.45
N ILE A 21 10.99 -10.90 12.33
CA ILE A 21 11.66 -9.60 12.16
C ILE A 21 11.21 -8.92 10.86
N LEU A 22 11.20 -9.65 9.74
CA LEU A 22 10.76 -9.13 8.45
C LEU A 22 9.28 -8.73 8.47
N THR A 23 8.44 -9.51 9.15
CA THR A 23 7.00 -9.20 9.26
C THR A 23 6.78 -7.90 10.02
N ILE A 24 7.46 -7.69 11.15
CA ILE A 24 7.35 -6.45 11.93
C ILE A 24 7.80 -5.26 11.08
N ALA A 25 8.94 -5.38 10.39
CA ALA A 25 9.46 -4.32 9.53
C ALA A 25 8.47 -3.99 8.38
N ALA A 26 7.93 -5.01 7.73
CA ALA A 26 6.97 -4.86 6.64
C ALA A 26 5.65 -4.20 7.11
N VAL A 27 5.11 -4.64 8.26
CA VAL A 27 3.86 -4.08 8.81
C VAL A 27 4.04 -2.61 9.19
N GLN A 28 5.17 -2.23 9.77
CA GLN A 28 5.43 -0.83 10.13
C GLN A 28 5.63 0.06 8.90
N LEU A 29 6.22 -0.45 7.82
CA LEU A 29 6.49 0.36 6.63
C LEU A 29 5.28 0.48 5.70
N LYS A 30 4.39 -0.52 5.70
CA LYS A 30 3.16 -0.57 4.90
C LYS A 30 2.29 0.70 4.98
N PRO A 31 1.97 1.29 6.15
CA PRO A 31 1.16 2.51 6.21
C PRO A 31 1.79 3.69 5.47
N PHE A 32 3.12 3.84 5.50
CA PHE A 32 3.80 4.92 4.78
C PHE A 32 3.76 4.70 3.27
N GLN A 33 3.96 3.46 2.82
CA GLN A 33 3.84 3.11 1.41
C GLN A 33 2.40 3.32 0.88
N ASP A 34 1.39 2.92 1.66
CA ASP A 34 -0.02 3.07 1.27
C ASP A 34 -0.43 4.54 1.20
N ASN A 35 0.09 5.39 2.09
CA ASN A 35 -0.12 6.84 2.00
C ASN A 35 0.53 7.44 0.75
N ASN A 36 1.77 7.06 0.43
CA ASN A 36 2.46 7.56 -0.77
C ASN A 36 1.73 7.12 -2.05
N LYS A 37 1.32 5.85 -2.14
CA LYS A 37 0.50 5.35 -3.27
C LYS A 37 -0.83 6.09 -3.40
N ARG A 38 -1.46 6.44 -2.28
CA ARG A 38 -2.71 7.23 -2.29
C ARG A 38 -2.48 8.64 -2.83
N VAL A 39 -1.42 9.31 -2.40
CA VAL A 39 -1.06 10.66 -2.88
C VAL A 39 -0.72 10.62 -4.37
N GLU A 40 0.10 9.66 -4.81
CA GLU A 40 0.43 9.46 -6.22
C GLU A 40 -0.84 9.23 -7.06
N LYS A 41 -1.78 8.42 -6.57
CA LYS A 41 -3.07 8.21 -7.25
C LYS A 41 -3.87 9.51 -7.39
N MET A 42 -3.88 10.37 -6.37
CA MET A 42 -4.52 11.69 -6.47
C MET A 42 -3.83 12.57 -7.51
N GLN A 43 -2.50 12.57 -7.55
CA GLN A 43 -1.73 13.31 -8.56
C GLN A 43 -2.02 12.82 -9.98
N ASN A 44 -2.10 11.51 -10.19
CA ASN A 44 -2.40 10.92 -11.49
C ASN A 44 -3.81 11.27 -11.99
N ILE A 45 -4.79 11.41 -11.07
CA ILE A 45 -6.14 11.85 -11.43
C ILE A 45 -6.13 13.34 -11.80
N LEU A 46 -5.43 14.17 -11.02
CA LEU A 46 -5.29 15.61 -11.30
C LEU A 46 -4.55 15.87 -12.62
N SER A 47 -3.48 15.12 -12.91
CA SER A 47 -2.74 15.25 -14.16
C SER A 47 -3.57 14.86 -15.38
N SER A 48 -4.48 13.88 -15.24
CA SER A 48 -5.45 13.52 -16.28
C SER A 48 -6.44 14.65 -16.59
N LEU A 49 -6.61 15.60 -15.67
CA LEU A 49 -7.40 16.82 -15.84
C LEU A 49 -6.53 18.03 -16.27
N ASN A 50 -5.26 17.80 -16.65
CA ASN A 50 -4.26 18.84 -16.92
C ASN A 50 -3.98 19.79 -15.73
N ILE A 51 -4.16 19.29 -14.51
CA ILE A 51 -3.85 20.04 -13.28
C ILE A 51 -2.55 19.52 -12.70
N GLU A 52 -1.49 20.33 -12.78
CA GLU A 52 -0.20 19.99 -12.17
C GLU A 52 -0.30 20.00 -10.63
N SER A 53 0.22 18.93 -10.01
CA SER A 53 0.19 18.78 -8.56
C SER A 53 1.48 18.13 -8.04
N THR A 54 1.93 18.59 -6.87
CA THR A 54 3.04 18.04 -6.10
C THR A 54 2.51 17.16 -4.97
N PRO A 55 3.31 16.25 -4.39
CA PRO A 55 2.85 15.37 -3.32
C PRO A 55 2.26 16.11 -2.10
N GLN A 56 2.72 17.34 -1.86
CA GLN A 56 2.29 18.20 -0.76
C GLN A 56 0.95 18.89 -1.04
N ASN A 57 0.67 19.26 -2.29
CA ASN A 57 -0.56 19.99 -2.67
C ASN A 57 -1.65 19.09 -3.29
N ALA A 58 -1.31 17.86 -3.68
CA ALA A 58 -2.22 16.96 -4.37
C ALA A 58 -3.52 16.72 -3.60
N LYS A 59 -3.43 16.55 -2.27
CA LYS A 59 -4.60 16.31 -1.43
C LYS A 59 -5.57 17.50 -1.43
N THR A 60 -5.05 18.72 -1.30
CA THR A 60 -5.89 19.93 -1.23
C THR A 60 -6.50 20.26 -2.59
N LEU A 61 -5.76 20.03 -3.67
CA LEU A 61 -6.23 20.27 -5.04
C LEU A 61 -7.27 19.22 -5.46
N TYR A 62 -7.07 17.97 -5.05
CA TYR A 62 -8.03 16.88 -5.23
C TYR A 62 -9.36 17.16 -4.53
N GLU A 63 -9.32 17.57 -3.26
CA GLU A 63 -10.53 17.90 -2.48
C GLU A 63 -11.29 19.11 -3.05
N LYS A 64 -10.60 20.06 -3.67
CA LYS A 64 -11.24 21.22 -4.33
C LYS A 64 -11.89 20.88 -5.67
N THR A 65 -11.31 19.93 -6.40
CA THR A 65 -11.68 19.66 -7.80
C THR A 65 -12.62 18.47 -7.93
N ILE A 66 -12.51 17.47 -7.05
CA ILE A 66 -13.27 16.23 -7.13
C ILE A 66 -14.43 16.27 -6.13
N VAL A 67 -15.62 16.58 -6.65
CA VAL A 67 -16.85 16.72 -5.86
C VAL A 67 -17.44 15.37 -5.47
N ASN A 68 -17.30 14.33 -6.32
CA ASN A 68 -17.81 13.00 -6.02
C ASN A 68 -16.99 11.90 -6.71
N THR A 69 -16.87 10.74 -6.05
CA THR A 69 -16.21 9.55 -6.61
C THR A 69 -17.16 8.37 -6.43
N MET A 70 -17.71 7.86 -7.52
CA MET A 70 -18.67 6.73 -7.51
C MET A 70 -18.07 5.53 -8.22
N VAL A 71 -18.32 4.33 -7.70
CA VAL A 71 -18.03 3.07 -8.39
C VAL A 71 -19.34 2.55 -8.98
N ILE A 72 -19.37 2.34 -10.29
CA ILE A 72 -20.53 1.76 -10.97
C ILE A 72 -20.24 0.30 -11.33
N ASN A 73 -21.25 -0.56 -11.21
CA ASN A 73 -21.17 -1.92 -11.73
C ASN A 73 -21.49 -1.98 -13.23
N ASN A 74 -21.36 -3.16 -13.83
CA ASN A 74 -21.67 -3.39 -15.25
C ASN A 74 -23.16 -3.18 -15.62
N LYS A 75 -24.04 -3.01 -14.63
CA LYS A 75 -25.47 -2.70 -14.78
C LYS A 75 -25.78 -1.22 -14.55
N GLY A 76 -24.76 -0.39 -14.30
CA GLY A 76 -24.93 1.05 -14.02
C GLY A 76 -25.39 1.37 -12.60
N GLU A 77 -25.42 0.40 -11.70
CA GLU A 77 -25.79 0.61 -10.29
C GLU A 77 -24.57 1.14 -9.53
N VAL A 78 -24.78 2.15 -8.69
CA VAL A 78 -23.74 2.69 -7.81
C VAL A 78 -23.51 1.71 -6.65
N ILE A 79 -22.29 1.21 -6.53
CA ILE A 79 -21.89 0.38 -5.40
C ILE A 79 -21.43 1.33 -4.28
N PRO A 80 -22.07 1.31 -3.09
CA PRO A 80 -21.53 2.03 -1.93
C PRO A 80 -20.21 1.38 -1.50
N LYS A 81 -19.22 2.24 -1.27
CA LYS A 81 -17.83 1.87 -0.99
C LYS A 81 -17.65 1.22 0.39
#